data_AF-A0A850G9N2-F1
#
_entry.id   AF-A0A850G9N2-F1
#
_cell.length_a   1.000
_cell.length_b   1.000
_cell.length_c   1.000
_cell.angle_alpha   90.00
_cell.angle_beta   90.00
_cell.angle_gamma   90.00
#
_symmetry.space_group_name_H-M   'P 1'
#
loop_
_entity.id
_entity.type
_entity.pdbx_description
1 polymer ?
#
loop_
_entity_poly.entity_id
_entity_poly.type
_entity_poly.pdbx_seq_one_letter_code
_entity_poly.pdbx_strand_id
1 'polypeptide(L)'
;MASLSIARAPRLLQGPLVAALALVATVTASACADEDSPHAELVWEICDHGQRFVDGECMGPATLATWGSAIDGCASMISEDAGSRWRLPTPAELEYFVRADPEVDSARRWSNARDEEDDEPLAVDHGGYPRGQVPGKRLRYRCVKD
;
A
#
# COMPACT_ATOMS: atom_id res chain seq x y z
N MET A 1 -47.94 -29.08 -56.25
CA MET A 1 -47.76 -28.30 -57.49
C MET A 1 -46.64 -27.32 -57.25
N ALA A 2 -45.61 -27.39 -58.10
CA ALA A 2 -44.42 -26.56 -58.05
C ALA A 2 -44.72 -25.12 -58.52
N SER A 3 -43.98 -24.13 -58.01
CA SER A 3 -43.54 -22.99 -58.81
C SER A 3 -42.34 -22.31 -58.16
N LEU A 4 -41.30 -22.17 -58.98
CA LEU A 4 -40.04 -21.53 -58.70
C LEU A 4 -40.04 -20.12 -59.31
N SER A 5 -39.15 -19.27 -58.77
CA SER A 5 -38.55 -18.07 -59.38
C SER A 5 -39.34 -16.75 -59.32
N ILE A 6 -38.70 -15.71 -58.77
CA ILE A 6 -38.09 -14.61 -59.53
C ILE A 6 -37.16 -13.82 -58.60
N ALA A 7 -35.95 -13.54 -59.09
CA ALA A 7 -34.95 -12.68 -58.47
C ALA A 7 -35.33 -11.19 -58.53
N ARG A 8 -34.96 -10.43 -57.51
CA ARG A 8 -34.71 -8.97 -57.61
C ARG A 8 -33.84 -8.49 -56.44
N ALA A 9 -32.55 -8.32 -56.70
CA ALA A 9 -31.74 -7.29 -56.04
C ALA A 9 -31.95 -5.95 -56.80
N PRO A 10 -31.49 -4.79 -56.33
CA PRO A 10 -30.75 -4.46 -55.10
C PRO A 10 -31.36 -3.27 -54.33
N ARG A 11 -30.98 -3.06 -53.07
CA ARG A 11 -30.93 -1.70 -52.50
C ARG A 11 -29.71 -1.58 -51.60
N LEU A 12 -28.69 -0.89 -52.12
CA LEU A 12 -27.57 -0.34 -51.39
C LEU A 12 -28.10 0.79 -50.50
N LEU A 13 -28.03 0.62 -49.17
CA LEU A 13 -27.89 1.71 -48.21
C LEU A 13 -26.57 1.40 -47.48
N GLN A 14 -25.47 2.08 -47.81
CA GLN A 14 -25.07 3.37 -47.25
C GLN A 14 -24.99 3.37 -45.72
N GLY A 15 -23.77 3.48 -45.21
CA GLY A 15 -23.52 3.93 -43.84
C GLY A 15 -22.39 3.15 -43.16
N PRO A 16 -21.21 3.75 -42.94
CA PRO A 16 -20.08 3.06 -42.34
C PRO A 16 -20.31 2.77 -40.86
N LEU A 17 -19.81 1.61 -40.44
CA LEU A 17 -19.56 1.22 -39.05
C LEU A 17 -19.01 2.40 -38.25
N VAL A 18 -19.83 2.95 -37.35
CA VAL A 18 -19.32 3.80 -36.28
C VAL A 18 -18.67 2.84 -35.29
N ALA A 19 -17.36 2.62 -35.47
CA ALA A 19 -16.52 1.95 -34.50
C ALA A 19 -16.59 2.76 -33.20
N ALA A 20 -17.26 2.22 -32.20
CA ALA A 20 -17.23 2.75 -30.85
C ALA A 20 -15.79 2.60 -30.33
N LEU A 21 -15.02 3.70 -30.37
CA LEU A 21 -13.78 3.79 -29.61
C LEU A 21 -14.15 3.72 -28.12
N ALA A 22 -13.98 2.55 -27.52
CA ALA A 22 -13.87 2.44 -26.09
C ALA A 22 -12.56 3.13 -25.69
N LEU A 23 -12.65 4.35 -25.16
CA LEU A 23 -11.58 4.97 -24.40
C LEU A 23 -11.35 4.09 -23.18
N VAL A 24 -10.35 3.20 -23.25
CA VAL A 24 -9.77 2.58 -22.07
C VAL A 24 -9.00 3.69 -21.37
N ALA A 25 -9.65 4.34 -20.41
CA ALA A 25 -8.97 5.22 -19.48
C ALA A 25 -8.05 4.33 -18.63
N THR A 26 -6.79 4.21 -19.02
CA THR A 26 -5.74 3.72 -18.14
C THR A 26 -5.59 4.74 -17.03
N VAL A 27 -6.24 4.49 -15.90
CA VAL A 27 -5.92 5.17 -14.63
C VAL A 27 -4.52 4.71 -14.28
N THR A 28 -3.52 5.49 -14.67
CA THR A 28 -2.21 5.39 -14.05
C THR A 28 -2.37 6.04 -12.69
N ALA A 29 -2.51 5.21 -11.65
CA ALA A 29 -2.27 5.66 -10.30
C ALA A 29 -0.79 6.07 -10.24
N SER A 30 -0.52 7.34 -10.56
CA SER A 30 0.78 7.95 -10.33
C SER A 30 0.88 8.19 -8.84
N ALA A 31 1.15 7.13 -8.09
CA ALA A 31 1.78 7.29 -6.79
C ALA A 31 3.05 8.10 -7.04
N CYS A 32 3.21 9.20 -6.32
CA CYS A 32 4.34 10.10 -6.41
C CYS A 32 5.63 9.34 -6.03
N ALA A 33 6.19 8.57 -6.96
CA ALA A 33 7.51 8.01 -6.84
C ALA A 33 8.47 9.09 -7.35
N ASP A 34 8.81 10.04 -6.48
CA ASP A 34 9.98 10.87 -6.69
C ASP A 34 11.19 9.91 -6.72
N GLU A 35 11.76 9.66 -7.91
CA GLU A 35 12.87 8.70 -8.10
C GLU A 35 14.15 9.09 -7.34
N ASP A 36 14.19 10.29 -6.77
CA ASP A 36 15.25 10.82 -5.90
C ASP A 36 14.93 10.68 -4.39
N SER A 37 13.80 10.05 -4.03
CA SER A 37 13.43 9.86 -2.63
C SER A 37 14.37 8.83 -1.98
N PRO A 38 15.01 9.15 -0.84
CA PRO A 38 15.89 8.23 -0.12
C PRO A 38 15.17 7.00 0.44
N HIS A 39 13.85 6.88 0.21
CA HIS A 39 13.00 5.78 0.63
C HIS A 39 12.66 4.80 -0.51
N ALA A 40 13.13 5.05 -1.75
CA ALA A 40 12.82 4.22 -2.92
C ALA A 40 13.42 2.80 -2.86
N GLU A 41 14.53 2.63 -2.14
CA GLU A 41 15.23 1.34 -1.99
C GLU A 41 14.69 0.50 -0.81
N LEU A 42 13.77 1.05 -0.01
CA LEU A 42 13.24 0.37 1.17
C LEU A 42 12.20 -0.68 0.80
N VAL A 43 12.34 -1.87 1.36
CA VAL A 43 11.35 -2.94 1.24
C VAL A 43 10.45 -2.94 2.47
N TRP A 44 9.16 -2.77 2.25
CA TRP A 44 8.14 -2.73 3.29
C TRP A 44 7.34 -4.03 3.35
N GLU A 45 6.87 -4.41 4.55
CA GLU A 45 5.72 -5.31 4.63
C GLU A 45 4.52 -4.67 3.90
N ILE A 46 3.77 -5.46 3.13
CA ILE A 46 2.61 -4.97 2.36
C ILE A 46 1.45 -4.57 3.28
N CYS A 47 1.30 -5.26 4.41
CA CYS A 47 0.26 -5.00 5.40
C CYS A 47 0.83 -4.65 6.77
N ASP A 48 -0.01 -4.17 7.69
CA ASP A 48 0.41 -4.11 9.09
C ASP A 48 0.74 -5.52 9.58
N HIS A 49 1.71 -5.61 10.48
CA HIS A 49 2.20 -6.89 10.94
C HIS A 49 1.06 -7.75 11.52
N GLY A 50 1.03 -9.03 11.15
CA GLY A 50 -0.04 -9.98 11.50
C GLY A 50 -1.22 -10.03 10.53
N GLN A 51 -1.38 -9.04 9.65
CA GLN A 51 -2.35 -9.11 8.56
C GLN A 51 -1.81 -9.90 7.36
N ARG A 52 -2.69 -10.30 6.46
CA ARG A 52 -2.34 -11.00 5.22
C ARG A 52 -2.81 -10.20 4.02
N PHE A 53 -1.96 -10.08 3.02
CA PHE A 53 -2.34 -9.48 1.74
C PHE A 53 -3.06 -10.53 0.88
N VAL A 54 -4.33 -10.30 0.57
CA VAL A 54 -5.19 -11.20 -0.20
C VAL A 54 -5.99 -10.36 -1.19
N ASP A 55 -5.94 -10.72 -2.48
CA ASP A 55 -6.71 -10.08 -3.56
C ASP A 55 -6.59 -8.55 -3.64
N GLY A 56 -5.42 -7.99 -3.28
CA GLY A 56 -5.18 -6.54 -3.31
C GLY A 56 -5.47 -5.82 -2.00
N GLU A 57 -5.94 -6.52 -0.97
CA GLU A 57 -6.34 -5.93 0.31
C GLU A 57 -5.64 -6.58 1.50
N CYS A 58 -5.42 -5.78 2.56
CA CYS A 58 -4.92 -6.28 3.83
C CYS A 58 -6.06 -6.85 4.68
N MET A 59 -6.12 -8.17 4.78
CA MET A 59 -7.16 -8.90 5.49
C MET A 59 -6.69 -9.42 6.86
N GLY A 60 -7.65 -9.58 7.76
CA GLY A 60 -7.44 -10.13 9.10
C GLY A 60 -6.98 -9.08 10.12
N PRO A 61 -6.81 -9.50 11.39
CA PRO A 61 -6.46 -8.59 12.46
C PRO A 61 -4.97 -8.22 12.41
N ALA A 62 -4.68 -6.93 12.52
CA ALA A 62 -3.33 -6.46 12.78
C ALA A 62 -2.91 -6.81 14.22
N THR A 63 -1.65 -7.20 14.40
CA THR A 63 -1.06 -7.42 15.71
C THR A 63 -0.90 -6.09 16.43
N LEU A 64 -1.43 -6.02 17.66
CA LEU A 64 -1.22 -4.88 18.56
C LEU A 64 -0.11 -5.20 19.56
N ALA A 65 1.00 -4.48 19.49
CA ALA A 65 2.18 -4.70 20.31
C ALA A 65 2.58 -3.45 21.10
N THR A 66 3.22 -3.64 22.25
CA THR A 66 3.99 -2.57 22.89
C THR A 66 5.18 -2.22 22.01
N TRP A 67 5.77 -1.04 22.22
CA TRP A 67 6.89 -0.58 21.40
C TRP A 67 8.06 -1.57 21.37
N GLY A 68 8.49 -2.05 22.55
CA GLY A 68 9.57 -3.04 22.65
C GLY A 68 9.23 -4.35 21.92
N SER A 69 8.01 -4.88 22.09
CA SER A 69 7.60 -6.10 21.38
C SER A 69 7.46 -5.90 19.87
N ALA A 70 7.19 -4.68 19.39
CA ALA A 70 7.16 -4.36 17.97
C ALA A 70 8.58 -4.33 17.37
N ILE A 71 9.56 -3.81 18.11
CA ILE A 71 10.99 -3.88 17.73
C ILE A 71 11.40 -5.34 17.58
N ASP A 72 11.14 -6.15 18.61
CA ASP A 72 11.49 -7.57 18.61
C ASP A 72 10.76 -8.33 17.49
N GLY A 73 9.49 -7.98 17.26
CA GLY A 73 8.67 -8.54 16.18
C GLY A 73 9.33 -8.36 14.82
N CYS A 74 9.71 -7.13 14.46
CA CYS A 74 10.42 -6.87 13.22
C CYS A 74 11.80 -7.55 13.19
N ALA A 75 12.58 -7.44 14.26
CA ALA A 75 13.93 -8.03 14.31
C ALA A 75 13.93 -9.56 14.20
N SER A 76 12.81 -10.22 14.54
CA SER A 76 12.65 -11.68 14.44
C SER A 76 12.34 -12.17 13.03
N MET A 77 12.00 -11.28 12.10
CA MET A 77 11.68 -11.65 10.72
C MET A 77 12.94 -12.10 9.98
N ILE A 78 12.81 -13.20 9.25
CA ILE A 78 13.90 -13.73 8.41
C ILE A 78 14.03 -12.85 7.17
N SER A 79 15.25 -12.41 6.88
CA SER A 79 15.60 -11.82 5.58
C SER A 79 16.32 -12.85 4.74
N GLU A 80 15.97 -12.92 3.45
CA GLU A 80 16.66 -13.76 2.46
C GLU A 80 17.98 -13.14 2.02
N ASP A 81 18.09 -11.81 2.14
CA ASP A 81 19.27 -11.03 1.75
C ASP A 81 20.29 -10.98 2.90
N ALA A 82 21.49 -11.49 2.63
CA ALA A 82 22.58 -11.51 3.61
C ALA A 82 23.05 -10.08 3.92
N GLY A 83 22.64 -9.55 5.07
CA GLY A 83 23.04 -8.23 5.56
C GLY A 83 21.86 -7.30 5.86
N SER A 84 20.72 -7.51 5.20
CA SER A 84 19.48 -6.77 5.46
C SER A 84 18.78 -7.30 6.70
N ARG A 85 18.25 -6.40 7.52
CA ARG A 85 17.45 -6.77 8.70
C ARG A 85 16.16 -5.98 8.73
N TRP A 86 15.10 -6.70 9.00
CA TRP A 86 13.82 -6.11 9.31
C TRP A 86 13.90 -5.31 10.61
N ARG A 87 13.36 -4.10 10.57
CA ARG A 87 13.32 -3.16 11.69
C ARG A 87 12.00 -2.42 11.69
N LEU A 88 11.71 -1.75 12.80
CA LEU A 88 10.72 -0.69 12.76
C LEU A 88 11.24 0.46 11.87
N PRO A 89 10.35 1.10 11.10
CA PRO A 89 10.68 2.27 10.31
C PRO A 89 10.95 3.49 11.21
N THR A 90 11.75 4.40 10.70
CA THR A 90 11.93 5.73 11.29
C THR A 90 10.65 6.56 11.18
N PRO A 91 10.49 7.63 11.98
CA PRO A 91 9.38 8.55 11.83
C PRO A 91 9.25 9.12 10.41
N ALA A 92 10.37 9.47 9.77
CA ALA A 92 10.38 10.03 8.42
C ALA A 92 9.94 9.01 7.35
N GLU A 93 10.39 7.76 7.47
CA GLU A 93 9.96 6.67 6.59
C GLU A 93 8.44 6.41 6.71
N LEU A 94 7.91 6.41 7.93
CA LEU A 94 6.47 6.27 8.16
C LEU A 94 5.67 7.47 7.66
N GLU A 95 6.18 8.69 7.85
CA GLU A 95 5.54 9.89 7.31
C GLU A 95 5.44 9.80 5.78
N TYR A 96 6.54 9.43 5.10
CA TYR A 96 6.54 9.23 3.66
C TYR A 96 5.52 8.17 3.25
N PHE A 97 5.51 7.02 3.92
CA PHE A 97 4.57 5.93 3.66
C PHE A 97 3.10 6.38 3.82
N VAL A 98 2.75 7.04 4.92
CA VAL A 98 1.39 7.51 5.20
C VAL A 98 0.93 8.57 4.18
N ARG A 99 1.85 9.41 3.71
CA ARG A 99 1.52 10.43 2.69
C ARG A 99 1.36 9.82 1.29
N ALA A 100 2.14 8.79 0.97
CA ALA A 100 2.09 8.12 -0.33
C ALA A 100 0.84 7.24 -0.48
N ASP A 101 0.33 6.67 0.63
CA ASP A 101 -0.86 5.82 0.65
C ASP A 101 -1.87 6.32 1.70
N PRO A 102 -2.69 7.33 1.37
CA PRO A 102 -3.66 7.92 2.31
C PRO A 102 -4.87 7.01 2.56
N GLU A 103 -5.04 5.90 1.83
CA GLU A 103 -6.08 4.90 2.08
C GLU A 103 -5.70 3.95 3.23
N VAL A 104 -4.45 4.03 3.71
CA VAL A 104 -3.99 3.36 4.93
C VAL A 104 -4.82 3.87 6.11
N ASP A 105 -5.57 2.95 6.73
CA ASP A 105 -6.38 3.13 7.94
C ASP A 105 -5.76 4.13 8.93
N SER A 106 -6.62 4.97 9.53
CA SER A 106 -6.40 6.00 10.56
C SER A 106 -5.56 5.59 11.79
N ALA A 107 -5.13 4.33 11.86
CA ALA A 107 -4.32 3.76 12.90
C ALA A 107 -2.94 4.42 13.01
N ARG A 108 -2.52 4.67 14.25
CA ARG A 108 -1.13 5.05 14.54
C ARG A 108 -0.21 3.84 14.46
N ARG A 109 1.02 4.05 14.01
CA ARG A 109 2.02 2.99 13.86
C ARG A 109 3.29 3.31 14.64
N TRP A 110 3.82 2.31 15.34
CA TRP A 110 5.11 2.46 16.03
C TRP A 110 6.24 2.75 15.04
N SER A 111 7.09 3.72 15.39
CA SER A 111 8.38 3.97 14.76
C SER A 111 9.51 3.38 15.61
N ASN A 112 10.73 3.34 15.09
CA ASN A 112 11.93 2.94 15.84
C ASN A 112 12.48 4.02 16.78
N ALA A 113 11.87 5.21 16.81
CA ALA A 113 12.39 6.36 17.54
C ALA A 113 11.71 6.55 18.89
N ARG A 114 12.37 7.32 19.75
CA ARG A 114 11.84 7.85 21.00
C ARG A 114 11.97 9.36 20.97
N ASP A 115 11.06 10.04 21.65
CA ASP A 115 11.15 11.45 21.95
C ASP A 115 12.36 11.68 22.86
N GLU A 116 13.22 12.63 22.52
CA GLU A 116 14.46 12.88 23.27
C GLU A 116 14.21 13.57 24.60
N GLU A 117 13.13 14.36 24.72
CA GLU A 117 12.82 15.14 25.90
C GLU A 117 12.12 14.28 26.94
N ASP A 118 11.11 13.51 26.51
CA ASP A 118 10.25 12.73 27.39
C ASP A 118 10.63 11.24 27.45
N ASP A 119 11.62 10.79 26.66
CA ASP A 119 12.01 9.38 26.49
C ASP A 119 10.81 8.49 26.08
N GLU A 120 9.81 9.06 25.41
CA GLU A 120 8.60 8.34 25.02
C GLU A 120 8.75 7.71 23.63
N PRO A 121 8.39 6.44 23.42
CA PRO A 121 8.40 5.88 22.08
C PRO A 121 7.45 6.65 21.15
N LEU A 122 7.93 6.89 19.93
CA LEU A 122 7.20 7.65 18.93
C LEU A 122 6.35 6.73 18.06
N ALA A 123 5.09 7.13 17.86
CA ALA A 123 4.22 6.57 16.84
C ALA A 123 3.79 7.66 15.85
N VAL A 124 3.74 7.33 14.57
CA VAL A 124 3.27 8.24 13.52
C VAL A 124 1.76 8.08 13.37
N ASP A 125 1.03 9.18 13.39
CA ASP A 125 -0.41 9.22 13.16
C ASP A 125 -0.79 9.26 11.66
N HIS A 126 -2.08 9.18 11.36
CA HIS A 126 -2.59 9.20 9.98
C HIS A 126 -2.33 10.51 9.23
N GLY A 127 -1.93 11.58 9.94
CA GLY A 127 -1.50 12.83 9.32
C GLY A 127 -0.01 12.85 8.99
N GLY A 128 0.71 11.77 9.30
CA GLY A 128 2.17 11.70 9.14
C GLY A 128 2.94 12.32 10.31
N TYR A 129 2.29 12.70 11.42
CA TYR A 129 2.97 13.37 12.52
C TYR A 129 3.41 12.38 13.61
N PRO A 130 4.70 12.41 14.03
CA PRO A 130 5.16 11.63 15.17
C PRO A 130 4.57 12.16 16.47
N ARG A 131 4.18 11.26 17.36
CA ARG A 131 3.57 11.55 18.65
C ARG A 131 4.16 10.64 19.71
N GLY A 132 4.65 11.24 20.81
CA GLY A 132 4.97 10.51 22.05
C GLY A 132 3.80 9.66 22.51
N GLN A 133 4.10 8.44 22.93
CA GLN A 133 3.13 7.49 23.46
C GLN A 133 3.69 6.83 24.72
N VAL A 134 2.79 6.51 25.63
CA VAL A 134 3.15 5.69 26.79
C VAL A 134 3.67 4.31 26.34
N PRO A 135 4.80 3.81 26.89
CA PRO A 135 5.42 2.56 26.43
C PRO A 135 4.53 1.30 26.52
N GLY A 136 3.60 1.28 27.48
CA GLY A 136 2.66 0.18 27.67
C GLY A 136 1.48 0.18 26.67
N LYS A 137 1.35 1.23 25.84
CA LYS A 137 0.30 1.28 24.83
C LYS A 137 0.54 0.20 23.79
N ARG A 138 -0.54 -0.37 23.25
CA ARG A 138 -0.47 -1.37 22.19
C ARG A 138 -0.97 -0.75 20.89
N LEU A 139 -0.08 -0.65 19.91
CA LEU A 139 -0.37 -0.08 18.59
C LEU A 139 -0.02 -1.09 17.50
N ARG A 140 -0.50 -0.79 16.30
CA ARG A 140 -0.07 -1.52 15.09
C ARG A 140 1.35 -1.11 14.75
N TYR A 141 2.01 -1.93 13.96
CA TYR A 141 3.32 -1.66 13.42
C TYR A 141 3.46 -2.35 12.08
N ARG A 142 4.45 -1.89 11.33
CA ARG A 142 4.85 -2.44 10.04
C ARG A 142 6.36 -2.44 10.03
N CYS A 143 6.95 -3.47 9.44
CA CYS A 143 8.39 -3.58 9.36
C CYS A 143 8.91 -3.11 7.99
N VAL A 144 10.14 -2.60 8.01
CA VAL A 144 10.89 -2.19 6.82
C VAL A 144 12.27 -2.86 6.86
N LYS A 145 12.84 -3.14 5.69
CA LYS A 145 14.25 -3.52 5.54
C LYS A 145 14.89 -2.72 4.42
N ASP A 146 16.20 -2.53 4.55
CA ASP A 146 17.08 -1.93 3.55
C ASP A 146 17.63 -3.01 2.59
#